data_AF-H2KNJ2-F1
#
_entry.id   AF-H2KNJ2-F1
#
_cell.length_a   1.000
_cell.length_b   1.000
_cell.length_c   1.000
_cell.angle_alpha   90.00
_cell.angle_beta   90.00
_cell.angle_gamma   90.00
#
_symmetry.space_group_name_H-M   'P 1'
#
loop_
_entity.id
_entity.type
_entity.pdbx_description
1 polymer ?
#
loop_
_entity_poly.entity_id
_entity_poly.type
_entity_poly.pdbx_seq_one_letter_code
_entity_poly.pdbx_strand_id
1 'polypeptide(L)'
;MPWTFPSGSMASDSRSLTLRVHLPEKRLTKMLAFDAQMTVAKACEHIRNQLREFELTGSAKDHGLFLPHEDNKKGLWLDNSRTLEHYILRNGDTVQYRYRNRWLYIRTMAGVQKKLLVDDSQTVAELMRKICSSMGIYNHDEYSLVRERDETDRNQTLRKSTTGVGTLGRDQDKMEKLKRKLHTDDDMDWLNPSQSLRQQGIEEDEVLLLKRRYFFSDMNVDARDPIQLNLLYLQLKDAILKGTHPVSQEEAIYLAALQCQIQLGDCNPEKFRANFLDLKDLLPKEYAKIRSLEKKILQQHAEFTGLSDIEAKVKYCQFCRSLKTYGITFFLVKERIKGKNKLIPRLLGVTKDSVIRLDEKTKEVLKIWPLTSISRWAASLHAFTMDFGEYSPDDCYTAQTSEGEQISQLIAGYVDIITKKQKAKDYPGLQGDEESAMYEENVRAEK
;
A
#
# COMPACT_ATOMS: atom_id res chain seq x y z
N MET A 1 -12.02 -75.52 -10.60
CA MET A 1 -11.08 -74.91 -9.63
C MET A 1 -10.92 -73.44 -10.01
N PRO A 2 -11.20 -72.48 -9.11
CA PRO A 2 -10.95 -71.08 -9.38
C PRO A 2 -9.46 -70.75 -9.14
N TRP A 3 -8.93 -69.91 -10.02
CA TRP A 3 -7.57 -69.40 -9.98
C TRP A 3 -7.40 -68.45 -8.78
N THR A 4 -6.39 -68.70 -7.95
CA THR A 4 -5.96 -67.80 -6.89
C THR A 4 -5.07 -66.70 -7.48
N PHE A 5 -5.44 -65.44 -7.27
CA PHE A 5 -4.54 -64.31 -7.52
C PHE A 5 -3.50 -64.22 -6.39
N PRO A 6 -2.21 -64.01 -6.69
CA PRO A 6 -1.24 -63.72 -5.65
C PRO A 6 -1.50 -62.30 -5.13
N SER A 7 -1.60 -62.16 -3.81
CA SER A 7 -1.65 -60.89 -3.10
C SER A 7 -0.31 -60.17 -3.26
N GLY A 8 -0.21 -59.34 -4.31
CA GLY A 8 0.85 -58.36 -4.45
C GLY A 8 0.74 -57.33 -3.32
N SER A 9 1.68 -57.39 -2.38
CA SER A 9 2.01 -56.31 -1.47
C SER A 9 2.18 -55.02 -2.28
N MET A 10 1.25 -54.07 -2.16
CA MET A 10 1.46 -52.68 -2.59
C MET A 10 2.49 -52.05 -1.65
N ALA A 11 3.76 -52.34 -1.89
CA ALA A 11 4.82 -51.44 -1.45
C ALA A 11 4.65 -50.16 -2.27
N SER A 12 4.21 -49.09 -1.61
CA SER A 12 4.35 -47.74 -2.17
C SER A 12 5.81 -47.56 -2.55
N ASP A 13 6.09 -47.31 -3.83
CA ASP A 13 7.41 -46.85 -4.31
C ASP A 13 7.75 -45.55 -3.56
N SER A 14 8.39 -45.64 -2.40
CA SER A 14 8.86 -44.47 -1.69
C SER A 14 10.05 -43.92 -2.48
N ARG A 15 9.86 -42.79 -3.16
CA ARG A 15 10.94 -42.09 -3.86
C ARG A 15 11.90 -41.52 -2.82
N SER A 16 12.90 -42.32 -2.45
CA SER A 16 13.92 -41.94 -1.47
C SER A 16 14.75 -40.75 -1.99
N LEU A 17 14.81 -39.69 -1.19
CA LEU A 17 15.51 -38.45 -1.47
C LEU A 17 16.56 -38.20 -0.38
N THR A 18 17.84 -38.23 -0.73
CA THR A 18 18.93 -37.99 0.22
C THR A 18 19.41 -36.54 0.11
N LEU A 19 19.24 -35.75 1.17
CA LEU A 19 19.60 -34.32 1.20
C LEU A 19 20.71 -34.05 2.21
N ARG A 20 21.56 -33.06 1.90
CA ARG A 20 22.52 -32.48 2.85
C ARG A 20 21.80 -31.44 3.70
N VAL A 21 21.48 -31.79 4.94
CA VAL A 21 20.85 -30.88 5.90
C VAL A 21 21.93 -30.13 6.67
N HIS A 22 22.01 -28.83 6.44
CA HIS A 22 22.94 -27.92 7.10
C HIS A 22 22.24 -27.15 8.24
N LEU A 23 22.90 -27.04 9.39
CA LEU A 23 22.45 -26.29 10.56
C LEU A 23 23.41 -25.13 10.76
N PRO A 24 23.06 -23.91 10.29
CA PRO A 24 23.97 -22.76 10.33
C PRO A 24 24.48 -22.42 11.73
N GLU A 25 23.60 -22.44 12.73
CA GLU A 25 23.91 -22.07 14.13
C GLU A 25 24.98 -22.96 14.76
N LYS A 26 25.02 -24.24 14.37
CA LYS A 26 25.99 -25.23 14.87
C LYS A 26 27.10 -25.51 13.86
N ARG A 27 27.07 -24.87 12.68
CA ARG A 27 27.95 -25.14 11.52
C ARG A 27 28.05 -26.64 11.19
N LEU A 28 26.96 -27.37 11.36
CA LEU A 28 26.89 -28.82 11.18
C LEU A 28 26.20 -29.16 9.86
N THR A 29 26.66 -30.21 9.17
CA THR A 29 25.97 -30.76 8.00
C THR A 29 25.84 -32.27 8.16
N LYS A 30 24.62 -32.81 8.05
CA LYS A 30 24.37 -34.25 8.00
C LYS A 30 23.63 -34.63 6.72
N MET A 31 23.93 -35.78 6.15
CA MET A 31 23.12 -36.35 5.07
C MET A 31 21.97 -37.14 5.68
N LEU A 32 20.74 -36.81 5.29
CA LEU A 32 19.54 -37.48 5.77
C LEU A 32 18.70 -37.95 4.57
N ALA A 33 18.10 -39.11 4.71
CA ALA A 33 17.19 -39.68 3.73
C ALA A 33 15.75 -39.31 4.09
N PHE A 34 15.00 -38.87 3.09
CA PHE A 34 13.62 -38.43 3.18
C PHE A 34 12.78 -39.19 2.17
N ASP A 35 11.48 -39.27 2.42
CA ASP A 35 10.51 -39.63 1.39
C ASP A 35 10.13 -38.36 0.63
N ALA A 36 10.33 -38.31 -0.70
CA ALA A 36 10.03 -37.14 -1.50
C ALA A 36 8.55 -36.69 -1.40
N GLN A 37 7.63 -37.61 -1.11
CA GLN A 37 6.21 -37.31 -0.94
C GLN A 37 5.85 -36.81 0.46
N MET A 38 6.78 -36.85 1.42
CA MET A 38 6.51 -36.33 2.75
C MET A 38 6.40 -34.80 2.72
N THR A 39 5.55 -34.26 3.60
CA THR A 39 5.43 -32.81 3.76
C THR A 39 6.67 -32.22 4.42
N VAL A 40 6.96 -30.96 4.12
CA VAL A 40 8.05 -30.20 4.75
C VAL A 40 7.92 -30.20 6.28
N ALA A 41 6.70 -30.12 6.82
CA ALA A 41 6.47 -30.23 8.26
C ALA A 41 6.99 -31.57 8.84
N LYS A 42 6.64 -32.70 8.18
CA LYS A 42 7.13 -34.03 8.58
C LYS A 42 8.65 -34.15 8.39
N ALA A 43 9.21 -33.53 7.36
CA ALA A 43 10.65 -33.49 7.15
C ALA A 43 11.37 -32.75 8.28
N CYS A 44 10.83 -31.61 8.74
CA CYS A 44 11.33 -30.88 9.90
C CYS A 44 11.29 -31.73 11.19
N GLU A 45 10.19 -32.46 11.43
CA GLU A 45 10.09 -33.39 12.57
C GLU A 45 11.10 -34.54 12.47
N HIS A 46 11.27 -35.11 11.27
CA HIS A 46 12.26 -36.15 11.00
C HIS A 46 13.68 -35.66 11.30
N ILE A 47 14.04 -34.46 10.84
CA ILE A 47 15.33 -33.81 11.12
C ILE A 47 15.52 -33.66 12.63
N ARG A 48 14.54 -33.10 13.35
CA ARG A 48 14.65 -32.94 14.81
C ARG A 48 14.83 -34.27 15.53
N ASN A 49 14.15 -35.33 15.10
CA ASN A 49 14.26 -36.66 15.70
C ASN A 49 15.65 -37.30 15.48
N GLN A 50 16.20 -37.16 14.28
CA GLN A 50 17.54 -37.66 13.91
C GLN A 50 18.68 -36.81 14.49
N LEU A 51 18.40 -35.55 14.81
CA LEU A 51 19.35 -34.60 15.38
C LEU A 51 19.13 -34.36 16.88
N ARG A 52 18.36 -35.22 17.59
CA ARG A 52 18.10 -35.11 19.04
C ARG A 52 19.37 -35.05 19.91
N GLU A 53 20.49 -35.56 19.39
CA GLU A 53 21.81 -35.48 20.03
C GLU A 53 22.34 -34.04 20.19
N PHE A 54 21.75 -33.08 19.47
CA PHE A 54 22.06 -31.67 19.59
C PHE A 54 20.88 -31.01 20.29
N GLU A 55 21.09 -30.36 21.42
CA GLU A 55 20.09 -29.54 22.11
C GLU A 55 19.64 -28.40 21.17
N LEU A 56 18.68 -28.69 20.29
CA LEU A 56 18.07 -27.74 19.38
C LEU A 56 17.21 -26.80 20.21
N THR A 57 17.70 -25.58 20.41
CA THR A 57 17.02 -24.50 21.12
C THR A 57 15.73 -24.11 20.40
N GLY A 58 14.61 -24.00 21.13
CA GLY A 58 13.34 -23.46 20.61
C GLY A 58 12.35 -24.49 20.05
N SER A 59 11.13 -24.03 19.76
CA SER A 59 10.04 -24.89 19.29
C SER A 59 10.28 -25.39 17.87
N ALA A 60 9.79 -26.60 17.55
CA ALA A 60 9.74 -27.09 16.17
C ALA A 60 8.96 -26.12 15.26
N LYS A 61 8.01 -25.38 15.84
CA LYS A 61 7.23 -24.34 15.17
C LYS A 61 8.01 -23.06 14.92
N ASP A 62 9.22 -22.88 15.41
CA ASP A 62 10.02 -21.66 15.15
C ASP A 62 11.17 -21.91 14.16
N HIS A 63 11.23 -23.14 13.63
CA HIS A 63 12.23 -23.56 12.66
C HIS A 63 11.55 -23.98 11.36
N GLY A 64 12.32 -23.96 10.28
CA GLY A 64 11.87 -24.37 8.97
C GLY A 64 13.04 -24.83 8.10
N LEU A 65 12.69 -25.40 6.96
CA LEU A 65 13.64 -25.72 5.91
C LEU A 65 13.79 -24.53 4.96
N PHE A 66 15.03 -24.19 4.67
CA PHE A 66 15.39 -23.11 3.76
C PHE A 66 16.33 -23.61 2.68
N LEU A 67 16.00 -23.31 1.42
CA LEU A 67 16.85 -23.57 0.28
C LEU A 67 17.75 -22.35 0.03
N PRO A 68 19.08 -22.47 0.27
CA PRO A 68 20.00 -21.36 0.04
C PRO A 68 20.21 -21.10 -1.45
N HIS A 69 20.53 -19.85 -1.77
CA HIS A 69 20.86 -19.38 -3.11
C HIS A 69 22.04 -18.40 -3.00
N GLU A 70 22.87 -18.27 -4.04
CA GLU A 70 24.03 -17.35 -4.04
C GLU A 70 23.61 -15.90 -3.74
N ASP A 71 22.56 -15.45 -4.43
CA ASP A 71 21.81 -14.24 -4.06
C ASP A 71 20.87 -14.53 -2.87
N ASN A 72 21.18 -13.93 -1.71
CA ASN A 72 20.39 -14.04 -0.48
C ASN A 72 18.90 -13.65 -0.64
N LYS A 73 18.57 -12.80 -1.63
CA LYS A 73 17.19 -12.38 -1.92
C LYS A 73 16.35 -13.48 -2.55
N LYS A 74 17.01 -14.46 -3.20
CA LYS A 74 16.38 -15.58 -3.90
C LYS A 74 16.31 -16.86 -3.08
N GLY A 75 16.84 -16.85 -1.86
CA GLY A 75 16.71 -18.00 -0.96
C GLY A 75 15.26 -18.20 -0.54
N LEU A 76 14.85 -19.47 -0.43
CA LEU A 76 13.44 -19.87 -0.34
C LEU A 76 13.16 -20.62 0.95
N TRP A 77 12.19 -20.14 1.72
CA TRP A 77 11.58 -20.92 2.80
C TRP A 77 10.61 -21.96 2.21
N LEU A 78 10.77 -23.22 2.60
CA LEU A 78 9.88 -24.29 2.17
C LEU A 78 8.58 -24.24 2.99
N ASP A 79 7.44 -24.34 2.32
CA ASP A 79 6.11 -24.31 2.91
C ASP A 79 5.82 -25.66 3.60
N ASN A 80 5.53 -25.60 4.89
CA ASN A 80 5.23 -26.76 5.74
C ASN A 80 4.11 -27.66 5.20
N SER A 81 3.17 -27.10 4.42
CA SER A 81 2.05 -27.83 3.81
C SER A 81 2.39 -28.54 2.50
N ARG A 82 3.48 -28.13 1.82
CA ARG A 82 3.93 -28.71 0.54
C ARG A 82 4.80 -29.94 0.77
N THR A 83 4.88 -30.79 -0.24
CA THR A 83 5.78 -31.94 -0.27
C THR A 83 7.19 -31.53 -0.70
N LEU A 84 8.21 -32.31 -0.35
CA LEU A 84 9.58 -32.06 -0.82
C LEU A 84 9.70 -32.14 -2.35
N GLU A 85 8.94 -33.03 -2.99
CA GLU A 85 8.87 -33.18 -4.44
C GLU A 85 8.43 -31.91 -5.17
N HIS A 86 7.58 -31.07 -4.55
CA HIS A 86 7.12 -29.79 -5.13
C HIS A 86 8.28 -28.85 -5.49
N TYR A 87 9.39 -28.94 -4.76
CA TYR A 87 10.55 -28.07 -4.90
C TYR A 87 11.63 -28.63 -5.85
N ILE A 88 11.37 -29.79 -6.49
CA ILE A 88 12.27 -30.40 -7.49
C ILE A 88 13.69 -30.63 -6.93
N LEU A 89 13.78 -30.99 -5.64
CA LEU A 89 15.02 -31.30 -4.95
C LEU A 89 15.61 -32.62 -5.48
N ARG A 90 16.93 -32.69 -5.57
CA ARG A 90 17.69 -33.85 -6.04
C ARG A 90 18.58 -34.42 -4.94
N ASN A 91 19.00 -35.67 -5.14
CA ASN A 91 19.95 -36.32 -4.25
C ASN A 91 21.26 -35.51 -4.17
N GLY A 92 21.68 -35.19 -2.95
CA GLY A 92 22.86 -34.38 -2.66
C GLY A 92 22.62 -32.87 -2.59
N ASP A 93 21.39 -32.39 -2.86
CA ASP A 93 21.05 -30.98 -2.67
C ASP A 93 21.19 -30.57 -1.20
N THR A 94 21.53 -29.31 -0.96
CA THR A 94 21.72 -28.77 0.39
C THR A 94 20.52 -27.94 0.81
N VAL A 95 19.92 -28.32 1.93
CA VAL A 95 18.86 -27.56 2.60
C VAL A 95 19.34 -27.14 3.97
N GLN A 96 18.88 -25.98 4.44
CA GLN A 96 19.23 -25.45 5.76
C GLN A 96 18.07 -25.62 6.73
N TYR A 97 18.33 -26.22 7.88
CA TYR A 97 17.40 -26.19 9.01
C TYR A 97 17.76 -25.01 9.91
N ARG A 98 16.91 -23.97 9.91
CA ARG A 98 17.22 -22.67 10.52
C ARG A 98 16.03 -22.11 11.29
N TYR A 99 16.34 -21.25 12.26
CA TYR A 99 15.37 -20.44 12.96
C TYR A 99 14.70 -19.45 11.99
N ARG A 100 13.37 -19.36 12.01
CA ARG A 100 12.60 -18.58 11.04
C ARG A 100 12.46 -17.11 11.41
N ASN A 101 12.53 -16.81 12.70
CA ASN A 101 12.28 -15.45 13.13
C ASN A 101 13.53 -14.60 13.05
N ARG A 102 13.36 -13.38 12.56
CA ARG A 102 14.39 -12.33 12.50
C ARG A 102 13.93 -11.10 13.26
N TRP A 103 14.87 -10.26 13.64
CA TRP A 103 14.53 -8.94 14.16
C TRP A 103 14.16 -7.99 13.03
N LEU A 104 13.19 -7.12 13.30
CA LEU A 104 12.73 -6.06 12.42
C LEU A 104 12.64 -4.76 13.21
N TYR A 105 13.24 -3.70 12.69
CA TYR A 105 13.17 -2.37 13.28
C TYR A 105 12.13 -1.53 12.55
N ILE A 106 11.20 -0.96 13.30
CA ILE A 106 10.08 -0.18 12.76
C ILE A 106 9.99 1.15 13.48
N ARG A 107 9.87 2.22 12.70
CA ARG A 107 9.71 3.59 13.19
C ARG A 107 8.35 4.13 12.79
N THR A 108 7.70 4.89 13.68
CA THR A 108 6.44 5.60 13.40
C THR A 108 6.73 7.02 12.90
N MET A 109 5.72 7.67 12.33
CA MET A 109 5.80 9.09 11.95
C MET A 109 6.10 10.03 13.12
N ALA A 110 5.74 9.63 14.35
CA ALA A 110 6.05 10.37 15.58
C ALA A 110 7.50 10.16 16.08
N GLY A 111 8.30 9.37 15.36
CA GLY A 111 9.70 9.08 15.71
C GLY A 111 9.89 7.92 16.69
N VAL A 112 8.82 7.26 17.12
CA VAL A 112 8.91 6.09 18.02
C VAL A 112 9.44 4.89 17.24
N GLN A 113 10.54 4.29 17.70
CA GLN A 113 11.11 3.09 17.10
C GLN A 113 10.89 1.87 18.00
N LYS A 114 10.45 0.75 17.43
CA LYS A 114 10.37 -0.55 18.10
C LYS A 114 11.13 -1.63 17.33
N LYS A 115 11.66 -2.58 18.07
CA LYS A 115 12.28 -3.80 17.56
C LYS A 115 11.32 -4.96 17.79
N LEU A 116 10.95 -5.67 16.72
CA LEU A 116 9.98 -6.77 16.76
C LEU A 116 10.62 -8.04 16.20
N LEU A 117 10.31 -9.18 16.84
CA LEU A 117 10.68 -10.49 16.31
C LEU A 117 9.60 -10.93 15.31
N VAL A 118 9.94 -11.15 14.05
CA VAL A 118 8.99 -11.47 12.96
C VAL A 118 9.42 -12.73 12.21
N ASP A 119 8.46 -13.49 11.66
CA ASP A 119 8.76 -14.69 10.87
C ASP A 119 9.22 -14.28 9.46
N ASP A 120 10.47 -14.58 9.09
CA ASP A 120 11.09 -14.18 7.81
C ASP A 120 10.48 -14.91 6.60
N SER A 121 9.71 -15.99 6.82
CA SER A 121 8.99 -16.66 5.74
C SER A 121 7.68 -15.96 5.37
N GLN A 122 7.16 -15.07 6.22
CA GLN A 122 5.88 -14.40 6.00
C GLN A 122 6.00 -13.20 5.06
N THR A 123 4.90 -12.93 4.36
CA THR A 123 4.73 -11.73 3.53
C THR A 123 4.57 -10.49 4.39
N VAL A 124 4.88 -9.30 3.83
CA VAL A 124 4.68 -8.03 4.54
C VAL A 124 3.22 -7.88 5.01
N ALA A 125 2.24 -8.28 4.19
CA ALA A 125 0.82 -8.24 4.56
C ALA A 125 0.48 -9.08 5.81
N GLU A 126 1.04 -10.29 5.93
CA GLU A 126 0.83 -11.15 7.10
C GLU A 126 1.49 -10.57 8.36
N LEU A 127 2.66 -9.94 8.19
CA LEU A 127 3.38 -9.29 9.27
C LEU A 127 2.67 -8.04 9.80
N MET A 128 1.89 -7.33 8.98
CA MET A 128 1.24 -6.08 9.36
C MET A 128 0.36 -6.21 10.60
N ARG A 129 -0.35 -7.33 10.78
CA ARG A 129 -1.19 -7.54 11.98
C ARG A 129 -0.35 -7.46 13.26
N LYS A 130 0.74 -8.22 13.32
CA LYS A 130 1.65 -8.24 14.48
C LYS A 130 2.31 -6.89 14.70
N ILE A 131 2.75 -6.24 13.62
CA ILE A 131 3.39 -4.93 13.64
C ILE A 131 2.45 -3.87 14.22
N CYS A 132 1.25 -3.74 13.66
CA CYS A 132 0.26 -2.75 14.06
C CYS A 132 -0.23 -2.99 15.49
N SER A 133 -0.54 -4.23 15.88
CA SER A 133 -0.94 -4.55 17.25
C SER A 133 0.15 -4.19 18.27
N SER A 134 1.44 -4.38 17.94
CA SER A 134 2.54 -3.98 18.82
C SER A 134 2.62 -2.45 19.03
N MET A 135 2.03 -1.67 18.13
CA MET A 135 1.99 -0.21 18.15
C MET A 135 0.63 0.33 18.65
N GLY A 136 -0.32 -0.52 19.01
CA GLY A 136 -1.68 -0.10 19.40
C GLY A 136 -2.58 0.32 18.24
N ILE A 137 -2.25 -0.12 17.01
CA ILE A 137 -3.03 0.17 15.80
C ILE A 137 -3.90 -1.05 15.48
N TYR A 138 -5.21 -0.86 15.50
CA TYR A 138 -6.18 -1.94 15.26
C TYR A 138 -6.48 -2.13 13.76
N ASN A 139 -6.54 -1.04 12.98
CA ASN A 139 -6.84 -1.07 11.54
C ASN A 139 -5.62 -1.41 10.70
N HIS A 140 -5.01 -2.59 10.92
CA HIS A 140 -3.75 -2.97 10.29
C HIS A 140 -3.79 -3.00 8.75
N ASP A 141 -4.95 -3.26 8.16
CA ASP A 141 -5.15 -3.30 6.70
C ASP A 141 -4.99 -1.93 6.03
N GLU A 142 -5.02 -0.84 6.79
CA GLU A 142 -4.83 0.51 6.27
C GLU A 142 -3.37 0.97 6.27
N TYR A 143 -2.47 0.20 6.88
CA TYR A 143 -1.06 0.55 7.04
C TYR A 143 -0.16 -0.35 6.19
N SER A 144 1.00 0.18 5.85
CA SER A 144 2.06 -0.56 5.17
C SER A 144 3.43 -0.02 5.60
N LEU A 145 4.49 -0.62 5.05
CA LEU A 145 5.87 -0.28 5.37
C LEU A 145 6.50 0.46 4.19
N VAL A 146 7.27 1.49 4.51
CA VAL A 146 8.09 2.26 3.57
C VAL A 146 9.55 2.04 3.92
N ARG A 147 10.37 1.76 2.90
CA ARG A 147 11.82 1.80 3.01
C ARG A 147 12.28 3.23 2.81
N GLU A 148 12.87 3.83 3.84
CA GLU A 148 13.49 5.14 3.65
C GLU A 148 14.88 4.95 3.08
N ARG A 149 15.17 5.62 1.96
CA ARG A 149 16.51 5.71 1.39
C ARG A 149 17.03 7.11 1.60
N ASP A 150 18.29 7.24 1.98
CA ASP A 150 18.98 8.52 2.03
C ASP A 150 18.95 9.22 0.65
N GLU A 151 18.83 10.55 0.64
CA GLU A 151 18.73 11.36 -0.59
C GLU A 151 19.89 11.11 -1.58
N THR A 152 21.05 10.69 -1.09
CA THR A 152 22.24 10.36 -1.88
C THR A 152 22.05 9.13 -2.76
N ASP A 153 21.37 8.08 -2.26
CA ASP A 153 21.10 6.84 -3.00
C ASP A 153 19.95 7.00 -4.00
N ARG A 154 18.95 7.83 -3.65
CA ARG A 154 17.89 8.23 -4.58
C ARG A 154 18.46 8.86 -5.86
N ASN A 155 19.45 9.74 -5.71
CA ASN A 155 20.10 10.44 -6.82
C ASN A 155 20.99 9.53 -7.70
N GLN A 156 21.59 8.46 -7.16
CA GLN A 156 22.37 7.51 -7.96
C GLN A 156 21.48 6.61 -8.84
N THR A 157 20.32 6.19 -8.31
CA THR A 157 19.38 5.34 -9.05
C THR A 157 18.75 6.10 -10.23
N LEU A 158 18.40 7.37 -10.01
CA LEU A 158 17.91 8.31 -11.05
C LEU A 158 18.97 8.58 -12.14
N ARG A 159 20.26 8.65 -11.79
CA ARG A 159 21.33 8.88 -12.76
C ARG A 159 21.57 7.69 -13.69
N LYS A 160 21.32 6.47 -13.22
CA LYS A 160 21.52 5.23 -13.99
C LYS A 160 20.46 5.04 -15.09
N SER A 161 19.28 5.65 -14.98
CA SER A 161 18.26 5.65 -16.03
C SER A 161 18.44 6.75 -17.09
N THR A 162 19.27 7.76 -16.85
CA THR A 162 19.44 8.93 -17.73
C THR A 162 20.56 8.82 -18.78
N THR A 163 21.25 7.67 -18.91
CA THR A 163 22.22 7.47 -19.99
C THR A 163 21.54 7.04 -21.29
N GLY A 164 20.79 7.96 -21.89
CA GLY A 164 20.15 7.78 -23.21
C GLY A 164 20.07 9.11 -23.94
N VAL A 165 21.15 9.51 -24.63
CA VAL A 165 21.21 10.74 -25.43
C VAL A 165 20.36 10.55 -26.69
N GLY A 166 19.13 11.05 -26.66
CA GLY A 166 18.21 11.07 -27.79
C GLY A 166 16.97 11.92 -27.49
N THR A 167 16.18 12.27 -28.51
CA THR A 167 14.95 13.05 -28.40
C THR A 167 13.91 12.49 -27.40
N LEU A 168 14.00 11.19 -27.07
CA LEU A 168 13.24 10.51 -26.01
C LEU A 168 13.56 11.02 -24.59
N GLY A 169 14.81 11.44 -24.32
CA GLY A 169 15.23 11.94 -23.00
C GLY A 169 14.54 13.25 -22.61
N ARG A 170 14.27 14.14 -23.56
CA ARG A 170 13.57 15.43 -23.30
C ARG A 170 12.14 15.24 -22.81
N ASP A 171 11.43 14.22 -23.31
CA ASP A 171 10.05 13.94 -22.90
C ASP A 171 9.97 13.10 -21.62
N GLN A 172 11.07 12.45 -21.23
CA GLN A 172 11.25 11.81 -19.92
C GLN A 172 11.56 12.87 -18.85
N ASP A 173 12.49 13.79 -19.12
CA ASP A 173 12.81 14.92 -18.24
C ASP A 173 11.60 15.82 -17.96
N LYS A 174 10.78 16.08 -18.98
CA LYS A 174 9.52 16.83 -18.80
C LYS A 174 8.54 16.08 -17.90
N MET A 175 8.45 14.76 -18.06
CA MET A 175 7.56 13.91 -17.26
C MET A 175 8.01 13.89 -15.80
N GLU A 176 9.31 13.72 -15.52
CA GLU A 176 9.85 13.79 -14.17
C GLU A 176 9.65 15.17 -13.53
N LYS A 177 9.87 16.24 -14.29
CA LYS A 177 9.56 17.61 -13.83
C LYS A 177 8.07 17.79 -13.52
N LEU A 178 7.19 17.10 -14.24
CA LEU A 178 5.76 17.17 -14.02
C LEU A 178 5.34 16.37 -12.79
N LYS A 179 5.87 15.14 -12.62
CA LYS A 179 5.72 14.33 -11.40
C LYS A 179 6.13 15.09 -10.15
N ARG A 180 7.34 15.66 -10.13
CA ARG A 180 7.85 16.48 -9.02
C ARG A 180 6.95 17.69 -8.69
N LYS A 181 6.24 18.25 -9.68
CA LYS A 181 5.30 19.37 -9.47
C LYS A 181 3.96 18.91 -8.91
N LEU A 182 3.54 17.70 -9.23
CA LEU A 182 2.23 17.15 -8.90
C LEU A 182 2.19 16.51 -7.51
N HIS A 183 3.33 16.40 -6.82
CA HIS A 183 3.46 15.76 -5.51
C HIS A 183 2.65 14.45 -5.44
N THR A 184 2.76 13.64 -6.49
CA THR A 184 2.29 12.25 -6.47
C THR A 184 2.98 11.54 -5.29
N ASP A 185 2.39 10.50 -4.70
CA ASP A 185 2.98 9.73 -3.57
C ASP A 185 4.25 8.93 -4.00
N ASP A 186 4.86 9.35 -5.13
CA ASP A 186 6.02 8.84 -5.87
C ASP A 186 7.34 8.87 -5.06
N ASP A 187 7.40 9.60 -3.94
CA ASP A 187 8.63 9.75 -3.16
C ASP A 187 8.84 8.66 -2.10
N MET A 188 7.92 7.70 -1.99
CA MET A 188 7.93 6.69 -0.93
C MET A 188 8.16 5.28 -1.51
N ASP A 189 9.25 4.63 -1.10
CA ASP A 189 9.62 3.27 -1.51
C ASP A 189 8.78 2.25 -0.70
N TRP A 190 7.49 2.18 -1.02
CA TRP A 190 6.54 1.26 -0.38
C TRP A 190 6.92 -0.19 -0.63
N LEU A 191 6.89 -1.02 0.41
CA LEU A 191 7.07 -2.46 0.25
C LEU A 191 5.85 -3.10 -0.42
N ASN A 192 6.10 -4.13 -1.22
CA ASN A 192 5.11 -5.01 -1.80
C ASN A 192 4.48 -5.88 -0.68
N PRO A 193 3.17 -5.77 -0.41
CA PRO A 193 2.50 -6.55 0.64
C PRO A 193 2.54 -8.06 0.41
N SER A 194 2.59 -8.52 -0.85
CA SER A 194 2.50 -9.93 -1.23
C SER A 194 3.84 -10.68 -1.23
N GLN A 195 4.93 -9.99 -0.89
CA GLN A 195 6.27 -10.55 -0.83
C GLN A 195 6.83 -10.51 0.59
N SER A 196 7.76 -11.40 0.92
CA SER A 196 8.48 -11.34 2.19
C SER A 196 9.51 -10.21 2.20
N LEU A 197 9.99 -9.85 3.39
CA LEU A 197 11.05 -8.85 3.57
C LEU A 197 12.34 -9.24 2.82
N ARG A 198 12.69 -10.53 2.86
CA ARG A 198 13.88 -11.07 2.19
C ARG A 198 13.79 -10.97 0.67
N GLN A 199 12.65 -11.30 0.08
CA GLN A 199 12.43 -11.24 -1.37
C GLN A 199 12.61 -9.82 -1.92
N GLN A 200 12.31 -8.82 -1.08
CA GLN A 200 12.47 -7.39 -1.40
C GLN A 200 13.86 -6.85 -1.04
N GLY A 201 14.75 -7.69 -0.50
CA GLY A 201 16.11 -7.31 -0.14
C GLY A 201 16.20 -6.34 1.03
N ILE A 202 15.34 -6.54 2.03
CA ILE A 202 15.40 -5.82 3.32
C ILE A 202 16.33 -6.59 4.27
N GLU A 203 17.39 -5.94 4.70
CA GLU A 203 18.40 -6.46 5.64
C GLU A 203 17.92 -6.37 7.10
N GLU A 204 18.57 -7.10 8.02
CA GLU A 204 18.09 -7.27 9.41
C GLU A 204 18.30 -6.05 10.30
N ASP A 205 19.22 -5.17 9.91
CA ASP A 205 19.58 -3.93 10.57
C ASP A 205 18.82 -2.71 10.02
N GLU A 206 18.10 -2.86 8.89
CA GLU A 206 17.32 -1.78 8.31
C GLU A 206 16.10 -1.38 9.16
N VAL A 207 15.84 -0.08 9.21
CA VAL A 207 14.67 0.51 9.87
C VAL A 207 13.61 0.87 8.83
N LEU A 208 12.40 0.32 8.97
CA LEU A 208 11.27 0.62 8.09
C LEU A 208 10.32 1.62 8.74
N LEU A 209 9.73 2.50 7.93
CA LEU A 209 8.72 3.46 8.37
C LEU A 209 7.32 2.86 8.24
N LEU A 210 6.57 2.83 9.36
CA LEU A 210 5.16 2.48 9.37
C LEU A 210 4.31 3.69 8.98
N LYS A 211 3.58 3.59 7.87
CA LYS A 211 2.74 4.68 7.34
C LYS A 211 1.39 4.15 6.87
N ARG A 212 0.34 4.96 7.05
CA ARG A 212 -0.99 4.66 6.51
C ARG A 212 -0.94 4.75 4.99
N ARG A 213 -1.38 3.69 4.31
CA ARG A 213 -1.40 3.53 2.85
C ARG A 213 -2.81 3.55 2.27
N TYR A 214 -3.80 3.02 3.00
CA TYR A 214 -5.19 2.92 2.55
C TYR A 214 -6.11 3.74 3.47
N PHE A 215 -7.05 4.49 2.89
CA PHE A 215 -7.94 5.39 3.63
C PHE A 215 -9.39 4.90 3.52
N PHE A 216 -9.80 4.00 4.42
CA PHE A 216 -11.11 3.32 4.34
C PHE A 216 -12.09 3.76 5.44
N SER A 217 -11.61 3.93 6.67
CA SER A 217 -12.40 4.03 7.91
C SER A 217 -12.56 5.43 8.51
N ASP A 218 -12.24 6.51 7.78
CA ASP A 218 -12.21 7.87 8.36
C ASP A 218 -13.54 8.41 8.92
N MET A 219 -14.63 7.64 8.98
CA MET A 219 -16.02 8.09 8.82
C MET A 219 -16.58 9.16 9.78
N ASN A 220 -15.96 9.49 10.91
CA ASN A 220 -16.55 10.43 11.87
C ASN A 220 -15.70 11.71 12.05
N VAL A 221 -16.23 12.86 11.65
CA VAL A 221 -15.73 14.20 12.02
C VAL A 221 -16.63 14.70 13.15
N ASP A 222 -16.10 14.76 14.37
CA ASP A 222 -16.89 15.22 15.52
C ASP A 222 -16.61 16.71 15.80
N ALA A 223 -17.66 17.53 15.74
CA ALA A 223 -17.58 18.95 16.11
C ALA A 223 -17.39 19.16 17.62
N ARG A 224 -17.63 18.13 18.43
CA ARG A 224 -17.51 18.15 19.89
C ARG A 224 -16.05 18.03 20.36
N ASP A 225 -15.13 17.63 19.48
CA ASP A 225 -13.68 17.67 19.71
C ASP A 225 -13.02 18.72 18.79
N PRO A 226 -12.90 19.98 19.23
CA PRO A 226 -12.32 21.04 18.41
C PRO A 226 -10.82 20.84 18.14
N ILE A 227 -10.10 20.07 18.96
CA ILE A 227 -8.67 19.80 18.77
C ILE A 227 -8.51 18.82 17.61
N GLN A 228 -9.22 17.69 17.66
CA GLN A 228 -9.16 16.69 16.60
C GLN A 228 -9.66 17.25 15.26
N LEU A 229 -10.75 18.02 15.28
CA LEU A 229 -11.27 18.71 14.12
C LEU A 229 -10.22 19.66 13.51
N ASN A 230 -9.52 20.44 14.33
CA ASN A 230 -8.49 21.36 13.86
C ASN A 230 -7.30 20.61 13.24
N LEU A 231 -6.85 19.49 13.83
CA LEU A 231 -5.79 18.67 13.26
C LEU A 231 -6.18 18.10 11.89
N LEU A 232 -7.41 17.59 11.75
CA LEU A 232 -7.91 17.09 10.48
C LEU A 232 -8.01 18.21 9.42
N TYR A 233 -8.53 19.37 9.79
CA TYR A 233 -8.58 20.54 8.92
C TYR A 233 -7.19 20.92 8.40
N LEU A 234 -6.19 21.00 9.28
CA LEU A 234 -4.81 21.35 8.89
C LEU A 234 -4.20 20.32 7.95
N GLN A 235 -4.42 19.02 8.19
CA GLN A 235 -3.95 17.95 7.30
C GLN A 235 -4.57 18.04 5.90
N LEU A 236 -5.89 18.26 5.81
CA LEU A 236 -6.59 18.37 4.54
C LEU A 236 -6.20 19.64 3.80
N LYS A 237 -6.09 20.77 4.51
CA LYS A 237 -5.59 22.03 3.95
C LYS A 237 -4.21 21.85 3.35
N ASP A 238 -3.27 21.27 4.11
CA ASP A 238 -1.90 21.03 3.65
C ASP A 238 -1.88 20.12 2.41
N ALA A 239 -2.68 19.05 2.40
CA ALA A 239 -2.80 18.14 1.26
C ALA A 239 -3.33 18.83 -0.01
N ILE A 240 -4.32 19.72 0.13
CA ILE A 240 -4.85 20.50 -0.99
C ILE A 240 -3.81 21.51 -1.51
N LEU A 241 -3.17 22.28 -0.61
CA LEU A 241 -2.17 23.29 -1.00
C LEU A 241 -0.94 22.66 -1.68
N LYS A 242 -0.50 21.49 -1.20
CA LYS A 242 0.58 20.71 -1.82
C LYS A 242 0.12 20.03 -3.12
N GLY A 243 -1.17 19.87 -3.35
CA GLY A 243 -1.72 19.19 -4.53
C GLY A 243 -1.70 17.67 -4.44
N THR A 244 -1.37 17.10 -3.26
CA THR A 244 -1.48 15.66 -3.00
C THR A 244 -2.95 15.22 -2.96
N HIS A 245 -3.86 16.16 -2.63
CA HIS A 245 -5.30 16.04 -2.84
C HIS A 245 -5.73 17.03 -3.94
N PRO A 246 -5.77 16.62 -5.21
CA PRO A 246 -6.19 17.47 -6.30
C PRO A 246 -7.68 17.73 -6.23
N VAL A 247 -7.97 18.99 -6.51
CA VAL A 247 -9.30 19.57 -6.52
C VAL A 247 -9.44 20.35 -7.83
N SER A 248 -10.65 20.43 -8.35
CA SER A 248 -10.95 21.34 -9.46
C SER A 248 -10.78 22.80 -9.03
N GLN A 249 -10.75 23.72 -9.99
CA GLN A 249 -10.67 25.14 -9.69
C GLN A 249 -11.87 25.62 -8.86
N GLU A 250 -13.08 25.09 -9.12
CA GLU A 250 -14.30 25.46 -8.39
C GLU A 250 -14.26 24.97 -6.95
N GLU A 251 -13.84 23.72 -6.74
CA GLU A 251 -13.62 23.14 -5.41
C GLU A 251 -12.56 23.92 -4.63
N ALA A 252 -11.46 24.31 -5.28
CA ALA A 252 -10.40 25.12 -4.66
C ALA A 252 -10.91 26.49 -4.21
N ILE A 253 -11.77 27.15 -5.00
CA ILE A 253 -12.39 28.43 -4.62
C ILE A 253 -13.28 28.26 -3.38
N TYR A 254 -14.12 27.23 -3.35
CA TYR A 254 -15.00 26.94 -2.22
C TYR A 254 -14.20 26.69 -0.93
N LEU A 255 -13.16 25.87 -1.01
CA LEU A 255 -12.25 25.58 0.10
C LEU A 255 -11.48 26.82 0.56
N ALA A 256 -10.98 27.65 -0.36
CA ALA A 256 -10.32 28.91 -0.01
C ALA A 256 -11.26 29.91 0.67
N ALA A 257 -12.53 29.95 0.29
CA ALA A 257 -13.53 30.80 0.92
C ALA A 257 -13.86 30.33 2.36
N LEU A 258 -13.95 29.02 2.59
CA LEU A 258 -14.04 28.48 3.96
C LEU A 258 -12.80 28.80 4.79
N GLN A 259 -11.59 28.76 4.20
CA GLN A 259 -10.37 29.20 4.88
C GLN A 259 -10.41 30.68 5.26
N CYS A 260 -10.97 31.54 4.41
CA CYS A 260 -11.16 32.96 4.74
C CYS A 260 -12.11 33.11 5.94
N GLN A 261 -13.22 32.37 5.98
CA GLN A 261 -14.13 32.40 7.12
C GLN A 261 -13.46 31.95 8.43
N ILE A 262 -12.66 30.88 8.38
CA ILE A 262 -11.89 30.37 9.52
C ILE A 262 -10.87 31.40 10.03
N GLN A 263 -10.16 32.07 9.12
CA GLN A 263 -9.04 32.95 9.48
C GLN A 263 -9.46 34.39 9.80
N LEU A 264 -10.47 34.89 9.10
CA LEU A 264 -10.86 36.29 9.10
C LEU A 264 -12.23 36.54 9.74
N GLY A 265 -13.01 35.48 9.96
CA GLY A 265 -14.41 35.59 10.36
C GLY A 265 -15.29 36.09 9.22
N ASP A 266 -16.38 36.76 9.58
CA ASP A 266 -17.37 37.26 8.62
C ASP A 266 -16.76 38.24 7.61
N CYS A 267 -17.16 38.03 6.37
CA CYS A 267 -16.81 38.86 5.22
C CYS A 267 -17.21 40.33 5.49
N ASN A 268 -16.22 41.24 5.47
CA ASN A 268 -16.47 42.68 5.50
C ASN A 268 -16.08 43.30 4.15
N PRO A 269 -17.05 43.58 3.26
CA PRO A 269 -16.81 44.10 1.92
C PRO A 269 -16.03 45.41 1.88
N GLU A 270 -16.14 46.25 2.91
CA GLU A 270 -15.48 47.56 2.97
C GLU A 270 -13.97 47.46 3.20
N LYS A 271 -13.49 46.33 3.74
CA LYS A 271 -12.07 46.07 3.95
C LYS A 271 -11.39 45.48 2.71
N PHE A 272 -12.17 45.11 1.68
CA PHE A 272 -11.62 44.48 0.48
C PHE A 272 -10.93 45.48 -0.41
N ARG A 273 -9.61 45.28 -0.56
CA ARG A 273 -8.76 45.98 -1.53
C ARG A 273 -8.22 44.95 -2.52
N ALA A 274 -7.72 45.41 -3.67
CA ALA A 274 -7.03 44.50 -4.58
C ALA A 274 -5.77 43.90 -3.91
N ASN A 275 -5.53 42.61 -4.09
CA ASN A 275 -4.45 41.85 -3.41
C ASN A 275 -4.58 41.84 -1.89
N PHE A 276 -5.81 41.76 -1.39
CA PHE A 276 -6.09 41.60 0.04
C PHE A 276 -5.70 40.20 0.54
N LEU A 277 -5.90 39.16 -0.29
CA LEU A 277 -5.57 37.77 0.05
C LEU A 277 -4.21 37.34 -0.53
N ASP A 278 -3.40 36.63 0.26
CA ASP A 278 -2.28 35.86 -0.30
C ASP A 278 -2.79 34.52 -0.83
N LEU A 279 -3.02 34.47 -2.14
CA LEU A 279 -3.55 33.28 -2.82
C LEU A 279 -2.64 32.05 -2.68
N LYS A 280 -1.34 32.22 -2.35
CA LYS A 280 -0.43 31.08 -2.17
C LYS A 280 -0.72 30.27 -0.91
N ASP A 281 -1.34 30.90 0.10
CA ASP A 281 -1.67 30.26 1.38
C ASP A 281 -3.07 29.64 1.37
N LEU A 282 -3.85 29.90 0.31
CA LEU A 282 -5.26 29.52 0.18
C LEU A 282 -5.51 28.52 -0.96
N LEU A 283 -4.70 28.57 -2.03
CA LEU A 283 -4.90 27.78 -3.24
C LEU A 283 -3.69 26.87 -3.55
N PRO A 284 -3.92 25.72 -4.23
CA PRO A 284 -2.86 24.95 -4.87
C PRO A 284 -1.96 25.80 -5.78
N LYS A 285 -0.69 25.40 -5.92
CA LYS A 285 0.34 26.16 -6.68
C LYS A 285 -0.07 26.47 -8.13
N GLU A 286 -0.86 25.61 -8.77
CA GLU A 286 -1.39 25.83 -10.11
C GLU A 286 -2.41 26.97 -10.19
N TYR A 287 -3.27 27.12 -9.18
CA TYR A 287 -4.35 28.12 -9.15
C TYR A 287 -3.93 29.43 -8.49
N ALA A 288 -2.95 29.39 -7.57
CA ALA A 288 -2.44 30.57 -6.87
C ALA A 288 -1.88 31.67 -7.80
N LYS A 289 -1.56 31.34 -9.05
CA LYS A 289 -1.07 32.29 -10.07
C LYS A 289 -2.20 33.06 -10.76
N ILE A 290 -3.45 32.60 -10.62
CA ILE A 290 -4.61 33.16 -11.31
C ILE A 290 -5.24 34.24 -10.42
N ARG A 291 -4.78 35.49 -10.57
CA ARG A 291 -5.21 36.62 -9.74
C ARG A 291 -6.73 36.87 -9.77
N SER A 292 -7.40 36.56 -10.88
CA SER A 292 -8.85 36.73 -11.01
C SER A 292 -9.67 35.82 -10.08
N LEU A 293 -9.06 34.81 -9.46
CA LEU A 293 -9.74 33.94 -8.49
C LEU A 293 -10.00 34.64 -7.15
N GLU A 294 -9.22 35.67 -6.78
CA GLU A 294 -9.42 36.41 -5.53
C GLU A 294 -10.85 36.94 -5.40
N LYS A 295 -11.38 37.56 -6.47
CA LYS A 295 -12.76 38.06 -6.50
C LYS A 295 -13.79 36.95 -6.29
N LYS A 296 -13.57 35.77 -6.87
CA LYS A 296 -14.47 34.62 -6.73
C LYS A 296 -14.45 34.06 -5.31
N ILE A 297 -13.26 33.99 -4.69
CA ILE A 297 -13.10 33.55 -3.30
C ILE A 297 -13.84 34.50 -2.36
N LEU A 298 -13.68 35.82 -2.52
CA LEU A 298 -14.34 36.82 -1.68
C LEU A 298 -15.87 36.81 -1.86
N GLN A 299 -16.35 36.60 -3.09
CA GLN A 299 -17.78 36.43 -3.36
C GLN A 299 -18.35 35.20 -2.63
N GLN A 300 -17.65 34.07 -2.71
CA GLN A 300 -18.05 32.84 -2.02
C GLN A 300 -17.93 32.96 -0.49
N HIS A 301 -16.94 33.71 0.02
CA HIS A 301 -16.76 33.97 1.44
C HIS A 301 -17.93 34.79 2.02
N ALA A 302 -18.48 35.73 1.25
CA ALA A 302 -19.67 36.48 1.66
C ALA A 302 -20.89 35.58 1.93
N GLU A 303 -21.02 34.44 1.23
CA GLU A 303 -22.09 33.46 1.43
C GLU A 303 -21.97 32.69 2.76
N PHE A 304 -20.82 32.75 3.43
CA PHE A 304 -20.57 32.07 4.71
C PHE A 304 -20.70 32.99 5.92
N THR A 305 -21.26 34.20 5.76
CA THR A 305 -21.51 35.12 6.87
C THR A 305 -22.36 34.46 7.96
N GLY A 306 -21.94 34.61 9.22
CA GLY A 306 -22.57 34.01 10.39
C GLY A 306 -22.11 32.59 10.71
N LEU A 307 -21.25 31.99 9.88
CA LEU A 307 -20.67 30.67 10.13
C LEU A 307 -19.51 30.78 11.12
N SER A 308 -19.56 30.04 12.23
CA SER A 308 -18.47 30.03 13.20
C SER A 308 -17.21 29.32 12.67
N ASP A 309 -16.05 29.57 13.29
CA ASP A 309 -14.79 28.88 12.96
C ASP A 309 -14.93 27.35 13.02
N ILE A 310 -15.60 26.83 14.05
CA ILE A 310 -15.82 25.39 14.22
C ILE A 310 -16.69 24.85 13.09
N GLU A 311 -17.82 25.50 12.77
CA GLU A 311 -18.71 25.05 11.69
C GLU A 311 -18.04 25.15 10.32
N ALA A 312 -17.21 26.18 10.09
CA ALA A 312 -16.42 26.32 8.87
C ALA A 312 -15.39 25.20 8.72
N LYS A 313 -14.69 24.81 9.80
CA LYS A 313 -13.79 23.64 9.81
C LYS A 313 -14.54 22.32 9.56
N VAL A 314 -15.71 22.13 10.16
CA VAL A 314 -16.56 20.96 9.92
C VAL A 314 -16.96 20.89 8.44
N LYS A 315 -17.48 21.99 7.87
CA LYS A 315 -17.83 22.06 6.44
C LYS A 315 -16.63 21.81 5.54
N TYR A 316 -15.47 22.36 5.86
CA TYR A 316 -14.23 22.13 5.09
C TYR A 316 -13.89 20.63 5.07
N CYS A 317 -13.85 19.98 6.23
CA CYS A 317 -13.51 18.57 6.34
C CYS A 317 -14.55 17.68 5.64
N GLN A 318 -15.84 17.96 5.83
CA GLN A 318 -16.93 17.23 5.17
C GLN A 318 -16.87 17.38 3.64
N PHE A 319 -16.64 18.59 3.14
CA PHE A 319 -16.51 18.84 1.72
C PHE A 319 -15.35 18.04 1.13
N CYS A 320 -14.14 18.14 1.70
CA CYS A 320 -12.98 17.36 1.27
C CYS A 320 -13.27 15.86 1.19
N ARG A 321 -14.02 15.33 2.16
CA ARG A 321 -14.38 13.90 2.24
C ARG A 321 -15.48 13.48 1.28
N SER A 322 -16.32 14.42 0.86
CA SER A 322 -17.33 14.20 -0.17
C SER A 322 -16.74 14.16 -1.59
N LEU A 323 -15.52 14.70 -1.76
CA LEU A 323 -14.85 14.68 -3.05
C LEU A 323 -14.59 13.26 -3.49
N LYS A 324 -14.83 13.01 -4.78
CA LYS A 324 -14.50 11.71 -5.41
C LYS A 324 -12.99 11.45 -5.41
N THR A 325 -12.19 12.49 -5.19
CA THR A 325 -10.74 12.44 -5.02
C THR A 325 -10.31 12.28 -3.56
N TYR A 326 -11.22 12.03 -2.61
CA TYR A 326 -10.80 11.78 -1.23
C TYR A 326 -10.06 10.45 -1.07
N GLY A 327 -8.91 10.47 -0.38
CA GLY A 327 -8.09 9.28 -0.12
C GLY A 327 -7.48 8.65 -1.39
N ILE A 328 -7.45 9.41 -2.48
CA ILE A 328 -6.95 8.97 -3.77
C ILE A 328 -5.42 8.96 -3.80
N THR A 329 -4.86 8.03 -4.55
CA THR A 329 -3.44 8.04 -4.93
C THR A 329 -3.35 8.20 -6.44
N PHE A 330 -2.65 9.23 -6.93
CA PHE A 330 -2.49 9.46 -8.36
C PHE A 330 -1.14 9.05 -8.91
N PHE A 331 -1.19 8.65 -10.16
CA PHE A 331 -0.07 8.33 -11.01
C PHE A 331 -0.15 9.18 -12.26
N LEU A 332 0.96 9.81 -12.63
CA LEU A 332 1.04 10.53 -13.89
C LEU A 332 1.34 9.53 -15.01
N VAL A 333 0.39 9.37 -15.94
CA VAL A 333 0.46 8.41 -17.04
C VAL A 333 0.38 9.12 -18.39
N LYS A 334 0.70 8.42 -19.48
CA LYS A 334 0.56 8.92 -20.86
C LYS A 334 -0.46 8.08 -21.63
N GLU A 335 -1.50 8.73 -22.14
CA GLU A 335 -2.55 8.10 -22.93
C GLU A 335 -2.35 8.37 -24.42
N ARG A 336 -2.62 7.39 -25.28
CA ARG A 336 -2.65 7.60 -26.73
C ARG A 336 -4.02 8.12 -27.13
N ILE A 337 -4.05 9.22 -27.90
CA ILE A 337 -5.30 9.74 -28.46
C ILE A 337 -5.81 8.78 -29.54
N LYS A 338 -7.07 8.33 -29.46
CA LYS A 338 -7.70 7.51 -30.50
C LYS A 338 -7.57 8.21 -31.87
N GLY A 339 -7.05 7.49 -32.87
CA GLY A 339 -6.86 8.02 -34.23
C GLY A 339 -5.65 8.94 -34.42
N LYS A 340 -4.82 9.19 -33.41
CA LYS A 340 -3.58 9.99 -33.55
C LYS A 340 -2.39 9.26 -32.93
N ASN A 341 -1.20 9.40 -33.53
CA ASN A 341 0.03 8.89 -32.94
C ASN A 341 0.64 9.87 -31.90
N LYS A 342 -0.21 10.44 -31.04
CA LYS A 342 0.19 11.43 -30.04
C LYS A 342 -0.19 10.93 -28.65
N LEU A 343 0.77 11.02 -27.73
CA LEU A 343 0.59 10.76 -26.31
C LEU A 343 0.27 12.07 -25.58
N ILE A 344 -0.64 12.00 -24.62
CA ILE A 344 -1.00 13.12 -23.75
C ILE A 344 -0.86 12.73 -22.28
N PRO A 345 -0.37 13.62 -21.42
CA PRO A 345 -0.30 13.36 -19.99
C PRO A 345 -1.70 13.30 -19.39
N ARG A 346 -1.90 12.38 -18.46
CA ARG A 346 -3.14 12.18 -17.73
C ARG A 346 -2.83 11.78 -16.30
N LEU A 347 -3.71 12.13 -15.36
CA LEU A 347 -3.66 11.62 -13.99
C LEU A 347 -4.60 10.42 -13.88
N LEU A 348 -4.05 9.29 -13.46
CA LEU A 348 -4.80 8.09 -13.10
C LEU A 348 -4.79 7.96 -11.58
N GLY A 349 -5.96 8.04 -10.97
CA GLY A 349 -6.15 7.95 -9.53
C GLY A 349 -6.77 6.64 -9.12
N VAL A 350 -6.40 6.13 -7.95
CA VAL A 350 -7.00 4.94 -7.34
C VAL A 350 -7.51 5.32 -5.95
N THR A 351 -8.79 5.11 -5.70
CA THR A 351 -9.46 5.27 -4.40
C THR A 351 -9.86 3.91 -3.83
N LYS A 352 -10.49 3.92 -2.65
CA LYS A 352 -11.03 2.71 -2.02
C LYS A 352 -12.13 1.99 -2.80
N ASP A 353 -12.72 2.64 -3.80
CA ASP A 353 -13.92 2.16 -4.50
C ASP A 353 -13.84 2.32 -6.02
N SER A 354 -12.93 3.14 -6.55
CA SER A 354 -12.85 3.44 -7.98
C SER A 354 -11.42 3.71 -8.48
N VAL A 355 -11.21 3.50 -9.78
CA VAL A 355 -10.13 4.11 -10.55
C VAL A 355 -10.69 5.34 -11.28
N ILE A 356 -10.00 6.47 -11.19
CA ILE A 356 -10.45 7.76 -11.69
C ILE A 356 -9.46 8.32 -12.70
N ARG A 357 -9.93 8.72 -13.88
CA ARG A 357 -9.14 9.44 -14.87
C ARG A 357 -9.39 10.94 -14.73
N LEU A 358 -8.35 11.72 -14.44
CA LEU A 358 -8.44 13.18 -14.34
C LEU A 358 -7.63 13.89 -15.41
N ASP A 359 -8.07 15.08 -15.81
CA ASP A 359 -7.22 15.99 -16.58
C ASP A 359 -5.98 16.42 -15.79
N GLU A 360 -4.82 16.42 -16.45
CA GLU A 360 -3.56 16.77 -15.81
C GLU A 360 -3.51 18.24 -15.39
N LYS A 361 -4.18 19.15 -16.13
CA LYS A 361 -4.16 20.58 -15.85
C LYS A 361 -5.37 21.03 -15.04
N THR A 362 -6.57 20.66 -15.48
CA THR A 362 -7.80 21.14 -14.85
C THR A 362 -8.18 20.34 -13.61
N LYS A 363 -7.61 19.14 -13.44
CA LYS A 363 -7.98 18.15 -12.40
C LYS A 363 -9.43 17.69 -12.50
N GLU A 364 -10.12 17.98 -13.60
CA GLU A 364 -11.49 17.55 -13.81
C GLU A 364 -11.57 16.04 -14.01
N VAL A 365 -12.60 15.43 -13.45
CA VAL A 365 -12.90 14.02 -13.61
C VAL A 365 -13.43 13.74 -15.02
N LEU A 366 -12.64 12.97 -15.78
CA LEU A 366 -12.97 12.61 -17.16
C LEU A 366 -13.64 11.25 -17.29
N LYS A 367 -13.32 10.31 -16.39
CA LYS A 367 -13.99 9.00 -16.30
C LYS A 367 -13.76 8.41 -14.91
N ILE A 368 -14.74 7.65 -14.43
CA ILE A 368 -14.66 6.89 -13.17
C ILE A 368 -15.01 5.45 -13.51
N TRP A 369 -14.18 4.52 -13.05
CA TRP A 369 -14.44 3.09 -13.14
C TRP A 369 -14.51 2.53 -11.72
N PRO A 370 -15.68 2.04 -11.26
CA PRO A 370 -15.75 1.32 -9.99
C PRO A 370 -14.77 0.15 -9.98
N LEU A 371 -14.08 -0.09 -8.87
CA LEU A 371 -13.15 -1.22 -8.73
C LEU A 371 -13.86 -2.55 -9.00
N THR A 372 -15.14 -2.65 -8.66
CA THR A 372 -15.99 -3.82 -8.91
C THR A 372 -16.29 -4.08 -10.39
N SER A 373 -16.13 -3.09 -11.27
CA SER A 373 -16.32 -3.23 -12.72
C SER A 373 -15.07 -3.74 -13.46
N ILE A 374 -13.91 -3.71 -12.80
CA ILE A 374 -12.65 -4.14 -13.42
C ILE A 374 -12.60 -5.66 -13.39
N SER A 375 -12.62 -6.28 -14.57
CA SER A 375 -12.55 -7.75 -14.68
C SER A 375 -11.12 -8.24 -14.48
N ARG A 376 -10.15 -7.56 -15.08
CA ARG A 376 -8.73 -7.89 -14.96
C ARG A 376 -7.87 -6.65 -15.23
N TRP A 377 -6.66 -6.64 -14.69
CA TRP A 377 -5.64 -5.64 -15.02
C TRP A 377 -4.30 -6.32 -15.25
N ALA A 378 -3.43 -5.64 -15.99
CA ALA A 378 -2.07 -6.09 -16.27
C ALA A 378 -1.09 -4.92 -16.14
N ALA A 379 0.04 -5.19 -15.52
CA ALA A 379 1.16 -4.26 -15.39
C ALA A 379 2.37 -4.77 -16.16
N SER A 380 3.10 -3.85 -16.78
CA SER A 380 4.40 -4.07 -17.38
C SER A 380 5.34 -2.94 -16.97
N LEU A 381 6.63 -3.05 -17.32
CA LEU A 381 7.62 -2.01 -17.01
C LEU A 381 7.31 -0.64 -17.62
N HIS A 382 6.47 -0.57 -18.66
CA HIS A 382 6.21 0.64 -19.44
C HIS A 382 4.73 0.93 -19.70
N ALA A 383 3.82 0.08 -19.23
CA ALA A 383 2.40 0.24 -19.45
C ALA A 383 1.56 -0.42 -18.36
N PHE A 384 0.38 0.12 -18.17
CA PHE A 384 -0.68 -0.42 -17.32
C PHE A 384 -1.96 -0.51 -18.14
N THR A 385 -2.66 -1.64 -18.03
CA THR A 385 -3.88 -1.95 -18.79
C THR A 385 -4.97 -2.46 -17.86
N MET A 386 -6.20 -2.00 -18.05
CA MET A 386 -7.40 -2.50 -17.38
C MET A 386 -8.44 -2.93 -18.42
N ASP A 387 -9.08 -4.05 -18.15
CA ASP A 387 -10.15 -4.63 -18.96
C ASP A 387 -11.40 -4.83 -18.09
N PHE A 388 -12.56 -4.52 -18.67
CA PHE A 388 -13.87 -4.50 -18.03
C PHE A 388 -14.73 -5.72 -18.42
N GLY A 389 -14.14 -6.68 -19.13
CA GLY A 389 -14.76 -7.95 -19.48
C GLY A 389 -15.67 -7.87 -20.71
N GLU A 390 -16.43 -8.95 -20.93
CA GLU A 390 -17.19 -9.18 -22.17
C GLU A 390 -18.34 -8.21 -22.39
N TYR A 391 -18.80 -7.53 -21.34
CA TYR A 391 -19.87 -6.54 -21.42
C TYR A 391 -19.39 -5.15 -21.88
N SER A 392 -18.07 -4.92 -21.99
CA SER A 392 -17.48 -3.64 -22.40
C SER A 392 -16.10 -3.79 -23.09
N PRO A 393 -15.99 -4.57 -24.18
CA PRO A 393 -14.71 -4.90 -24.81
C PRO A 393 -14.00 -3.70 -25.46
N ASP A 394 -14.75 -2.71 -25.93
CA ASP A 394 -14.20 -1.46 -26.50
C ASP A 394 -13.66 -0.48 -25.45
N ASP A 395 -13.87 -0.81 -24.18
CA ASP A 395 -13.63 0.07 -23.04
C ASP A 395 -12.30 -0.23 -22.34
N CYS A 396 -11.48 -1.14 -22.89
CA CYS A 396 -10.13 -1.41 -22.42
C CYS A 396 -9.33 -0.11 -22.29
N TYR A 397 -8.79 0.11 -21.09
CA TYR A 397 -7.97 1.26 -20.77
C TYR A 397 -6.51 0.87 -20.82
N THR A 398 -5.69 1.60 -21.57
CA THR A 398 -4.23 1.41 -21.60
C THR A 398 -3.53 2.76 -21.48
N ALA A 399 -2.57 2.82 -20.57
CA ALA A 399 -1.71 3.99 -20.41
C ALA A 399 -0.24 3.59 -20.29
N GLN A 400 0.64 4.42 -20.83
CA GLN A 400 2.08 4.27 -20.66
C GLN A 400 2.51 4.88 -19.34
N THR A 401 3.25 4.09 -18.55
CA THR A 401 3.75 4.48 -17.23
C THR A 401 4.89 3.55 -16.81
N SER A 402 5.84 4.08 -16.05
CA SER A 402 6.85 3.27 -15.36
C SER A 402 6.33 2.67 -14.05
N GLU A 403 5.12 3.06 -13.63
CA GLU A 403 4.55 2.73 -12.32
C GLU A 403 3.42 1.69 -12.40
N GLY A 404 3.38 0.90 -13.47
CA GLY A 404 2.32 -0.07 -13.68
C GLY A 404 2.19 -1.06 -12.52
N GLU A 405 3.33 -1.46 -11.95
CA GLU A 405 3.39 -2.37 -10.82
C GLU A 405 2.85 -1.75 -9.52
N GLN A 406 3.20 -0.49 -9.21
CA GLN A 406 2.67 0.23 -8.05
C GLN A 406 1.15 0.43 -8.16
N ILE A 407 0.65 0.78 -9.35
CA ILE A 407 -0.78 0.92 -9.62
C ILE A 407 -1.49 -0.43 -9.39
N SER A 408 -0.94 -1.50 -9.96
CA SER A 408 -1.48 -2.86 -9.83
C SER A 408 -1.56 -3.31 -8.37
N GLN A 409 -0.50 -3.12 -7.60
CA GLN A 409 -0.46 -3.47 -6.17
C GLN A 409 -1.45 -2.65 -5.34
N LEU A 410 -1.62 -1.37 -5.66
CA LEU A 410 -2.57 -0.52 -4.95
C LEU A 410 -4.02 -0.96 -5.21
N ILE A 411 -4.36 -1.25 -6.47
CA ILE A 411 -5.68 -1.79 -6.85
C ILE A 411 -5.91 -3.14 -6.17
N ALA A 412 -4.94 -4.06 -6.22
CA ALA A 412 -5.03 -5.36 -5.57
C ALA A 412 -5.30 -5.21 -4.06
N GLY A 413 -4.56 -4.33 -3.38
CA GLY A 413 -4.76 -4.07 -1.96
C GLY A 413 -6.16 -3.55 -1.61
N TYR A 414 -6.71 -2.62 -2.41
CA TYR A 414 -8.08 -2.16 -2.21
C TYR A 414 -9.12 -3.25 -2.48
N VAL A 415 -8.97 -4.03 -3.56
CA VAL A 415 -9.87 -5.16 -3.88
C VAL A 415 -9.85 -6.20 -2.75
N ASP A 416 -8.67 -6.54 -2.23
CA ASP A 416 -8.54 -7.49 -1.11
C ASP A 416 -9.28 -7.01 0.14
N ILE A 417 -9.17 -5.73 0.48
CA ILE A 417 -9.89 -5.13 1.63
C ILE A 417 -11.41 -5.20 1.40
N ILE A 418 -11.88 -4.86 0.19
CA ILE A 418 -13.31 -4.91 -0.15
C ILE A 418 -13.85 -6.34 -0.04
N THR A 419 -13.14 -7.32 -0.61
CA THR A 419 -13.53 -8.73 -0.58
C THR A 419 -13.52 -9.30 0.84
N LYS A 420 -12.51 -8.98 1.66
CA LYS A 420 -12.47 -9.39 3.08
C LYS A 420 -13.67 -8.88 3.86
N LYS A 421 -14.03 -7.60 3.68
CA LYS A 421 -15.18 -6.99 4.37
C LYS A 421 -16.53 -7.52 3.88
N GLN A 422 -16.67 -7.86 2.60
CA GLN A 422 -17.89 -8.52 2.09
C GLN A 422 -18.05 -9.90 2.74
N LYS A 423 -17.00 -10.72 2.75
CA LYS A 423 -17.02 -12.05 3.40
C LYS A 423 -17.35 -11.99 4.90
N ALA A 424 -16.85 -10.96 5.60
CA ALA A 424 -17.18 -10.76 7.02
C ALA A 424 -18.66 -10.41 7.25
N LYS A 425 -19.30 -9.70 6.31
CA LYS A 425 -20.75 -9.40 6.37
C LYS A 425 -21.62 -10.61 6.04
N ASP A 426 -21.15 -11.52 5.19
CA ASP A 426 -21.90 -12.71 4.76
C ASP A 426 -21.89 -13.85 5.80
N TYR A 427 -21.08 -13.76 6.88
CA TYR A 427 -21.03 -14.72 7.98
C TYR A 427 -21.31 -14.03 9.34
N PRO A 428 -22.59 -13.84 9.72
CA PRO A 428 -22.96 -13.18 10.98
C PRO A 428 -22.59 -13.96 12.26
N GLY A 429 -22.12 -15.21 12.14
CA GLY A 429 -21.98 -16.15 13.27
C GLY A 429 -20.67 -16.08 14.06
N LEU A 430 -19.78 -15.13 13.78
CA LEU A 430 -18.48 -14.97 14.47
C LEU A 430 -18.20 -13.52 14.91
N GLN A 431 -19.23 -12.67 14.96
CA GLN A 431 -19.15 -11.35 15.59
C GLN A 431 -19.24 -11.48 17.11
N GLY A 432 -18.13 -11.93 17.72
CA GLY A 432 -17.71 -11.41 19.01
C GLY A 432 -16.63 -10.36 18.74
N ASP A 433 -16.91 -9.10 19.08
CA ASP A 433 -15.91 -8.03 19.31
C ASP A 433 -15.35 -7.17 18.16
N GLU A 434 -15.95 -7.10 16.97
CA GLU A 434 -15.58 -6.03 15.99
C GLU A 434 -16.60 -4.89 15.87
N GLU A 435 -17.86 -5.10 16.30
CA GLU A 435 -18.86 -4.03 16.38
C GLU A 435 -18.92 -3.37 17.78
N SER A 436 -18.28 -3.99 18.78
CA SER A 436 -18.22 -3.49 20.16
C SER A 436 -17.20 -2.35 20.38
N ALA A 437 -16.34 -2.05 19.40
CA ALA A 437 -15.35 -0.98 19.53
C ALA A 437 -15.92 0.44 19.26
N MET A 438 -17.25 0.59 19.13
CA MET A 438 -17.92 1.89 18.96
C MET A 438 -18.96 2.20 20.05
N TYR A 439 -18.65 1.83 21.30
CA TYR A 439 -19.29 2.43 22.47
C TYR A 439 -18.21 2.82 23.48
N GLU A 440 -17.64 4.02 23.32
CA GLU A 440 -16.97 4.64 24.47
C GLU A 440 -18.04 5.04 25.50
N GLU A 441 -17.78 4.64 26.74
CA GLU A 441 -18.66 4.75 27.89
C GLU A 441 -19.13 6.19 28.11
N ASN A 442 -20.46 6.37 28.08
CA ASN A 442 -21.13 7.44 28.81
C ASN A 442 -20.92 7.22 30.32
N VAL A 443 -19.82 7.72 30.88
CA VAL A 443 -19.77 7.97 32.33
C VAL A 443 -20.33 9.37 32.56
N ARG A 444 -21.66 9.44 32.72
CA ARG A 444 -22.28 10.56 33.43
C ARG A 444 -21.80 10.47 34.88
N ALA A 445 -21.01 11.45 35.32
CA ALA A 445 -20.92 11.75 36.74
C ALA A 445 -22.25 12.36 37.18
N GLU A 446 -23.08 11.58 37.88
CA GLU A 446 -24.18 12.14 38.66
C GLU A 446 -23.61 12.72 39.95
N LYS A 447 -23.84 14.04 40.09
CA LYS A 447 -23.85 14.94 41.26
C LYS A 447 -23.03 14.60 42.51
#